data_AF-A0A2G9TSG4-F1
#
_entry.id   AF-A0A2G9TSG4-F1
#
_cell.length_a   1.000
_cell.length_b   1.000
_cell.length_c   1.000
_cell.angle_alpha   90.00
_cell.angle_beta   90.00
_cell.angle_gamma   90.00
#
_symmetry.space_group_name_H-M   'P 1'
#
loop_
_entity.id
_entity.type
_entity.pdbx_description
1 polymer ?
#
loop_
_entity_poly.entity_id
_entity_poly.type
_entity_poly.pdbx_seq_one_letter_code
_entity_poly.pdbx_strand_id
1 'polypeptide(L)'
;MHLNRKPDGEEKIERRCQNPEHRDTLQFWDWWWRQFESLSWPEDLLSMVCLIVRENDEKSQRRRHAIARYINLSSALVWRDISKKIRLRFPTVRSLVEAGLLTEKEFDVLESLEEDCDTVRWMAPLHWIQHLVTKEEKENNPPTAFINNFMTELKIFRQSLRKLFCYDWVCVPLVYTQVTALATYSFFFFTLFGRQVLHSEVNAGRQIDSIVPLFAVFQFMFLVGWFKVGQDLMRPFGLDDDDIELNYILDRNFKTSFAV
;
A
#
# COMPACT_ATOMS: atom_id res chain seq x y z
N MET A 1 -28.69 -26.52 43.11
CA MET A 1 -28.79 -26.85 41.68
C MET A 1 -28.50 -25.56 40.92
N HIS A 2 -27.22 -25.31 40.64
CA HIS A 2 -26.72 -24.05 40.10
C HIS A 2 -27.01 -23.95 38.61
N LEU A 3 -27.78 -22.94 38.23
CA LEU A 3 -28.01 -22.52 36.84
C LEU A 3 -26.74 -21.83 36.32
N ASN A 4 -26.04 -22.50 35.41
CA ASN A 4 -24.99 -21.91 34.58
C ASN A 4 -25.59 -20.84 33.66
N ARG A 5 -25.45 -19.56 34.00
CA ARG A 5 -25.57 -18.47 33.02
C ARG A 5 -24.20 -18.26 32.40
N LYS A 6 -24.07 -18.55 31.10
CA LYS A 6 -22.95 -18.04 30.29
C LYS A 6 -23.01 -16.51 30.26
N PRO A 7 -21.87 -15.80 30.33
CA PRO A 7 -21.86 -14.34 30.27
C PRO A 7 -22.20 -13.85 28.85
N ASP A 8 -23.17 -12.92 28.75
CA ASP A 8 -23.67 -12.26 27.52
C ASP A 8 -22.58 -11.61 26.62
N GLY A 9 -21.33 -11.58 27.06
CA GLY A 9 -20.19 -11.06 26.31
C GLY A 9 -19.63 -12.01 25.25
N GLU A 10 -19.63 -13.33 25.49
CA GLU A 10 -19.05 -14.31 24.56
C GLU A 10 -19.94 -14.53 23.34
N GLU A 11 -21.26 -14.52 23.54
CA GLU A 11 -22.25 -14.71 22.47
C GLU A 11 -22.31 -13.51 21.49
N LYS A 12 -21.86 -12.33 21.94
CA LYS A 12 -21.71 -11.13 21.10
C LYS A 12 -20.43 -11.14 20.27
N ILE A 13 -19.38 -11.82 20.74
CA ILE A 13 -18.11 -11.99 20.02
C ILE A 13 -18.26 -13.11 18.98
N GLU A 14 -18.90 -14.23 19.34
CA GLU A 14 -19.22 -15.30 18.38
C GLU A 14 -20.19 -14.83 17.28
N ARG A 15 -21.21 -14.03 17.61
CA ARG A 15 -22.12 -13.47 16.58
C ARG A 15 -21.47 -12.43 15.65
N ARG A 16 -20.38 -11.78 16.07
CA ARG A 16 -19.63 -10.86 15.20
C ARG A 16 -18.68 -11.61 14.24
N CYS A 17 -18.32 -12.85 14.58
CA CYS A 17 -17.59 -13.78 13.72
C CYS A 17 -18.50 -14.58 12.76
N GLN A 18 -19.81 -14.62 13.02
CA GLN A 18 -20.80 -15.40 12.26
C GLN A 18 -21.56 -14.64 11.18
N ASN A 19 -21.02 -13.55 10.62
CA ASN A 19 -21.57 -12.97 9.39
C ASN A 19 -20.63 -13.19 8.20
N PRO A 20 -20.57 -14.41 7.64
CA PRO A 20 -19.76 -14.72 6.46
C PRO A 20 -20.46 -14.34 5.14
N GLU A 21 -21.71 -13.86 5.16
CA GLU A 21 -22.51 -13.86 3.93
C GLU A 21 -22.20 -12.75 2.91
N HIS A 22 -21.28 -11.81 3.16
CA HIS A 22 -21.01 -10.69 2.23
C HIS A 22 -19.51 -10.38 1.94
N ARG A 23 -18.57 -11.31 2.17
CA ARG A 23 -17.13 -11.02 1.98
C ARG A 23 -16.34 -11.87 0.99
N ASP A 24 -16.99 -12.69 0.16
CA ASP A 24 -16.26 -13.76 -0.53
C ASP A 24 -16.09 -13.65 -2.05
N THR A 25 -16.40 -12.51 -2.68
CA THR A 25 -16.21 -12.39 -4.15
C THR A 25 -15.17 -11.36 -4.59
N LEU A 26 -14.64 -10.53 -3.68
CA LEU A 26 -13.74 -9.42 -4.05
C LEU A 26 -12.56 -9.24 -3.08
N GLN A 27 -11.99 -10.33 -2.57
CA GLN A 27 -10.85 -10.25 -1.63
C GLN A 27 -9.64 -9.49 -2.22
N PHE A 28 -9.33 -9.69 -3.51
CA PHE A 28 -8.25 -8.97 -4.19
C PHE A 28 -8.55 -7.49 -4.38
N TRP A 29 -9.81 -7.12 -4.62
CA TRP A 29 -10.21 -5.72 -4.75
C TRP A 29 -10.15 -4.99 -3.40
N ASP A 30 -10.67 -5.59 -2.32
CA ASP A 30 -10.55 -5.04 -0.96
C ASP A 30 -9.07 -4.94 -0.53
N TRP A 31 -8.24 -5.91 -0.91
CA TRP A 31 -6.79 -5.88 -0.70
C TRP A 31 -6.11 -4.71 -1.42
N TRP A 32 -6.41 -4.52 -2.71
CA TRP A 32 -5.90 -3.41 -3.52
C TRP A 32 -6.34 -2.06 -2.93
N TRP A 33 -7.63 -1.91 -2.63
CA TRP A 33 -8.21 -0.66 -2.15
C TRP A 33 -7.67 -0.25 -0.78
N ARG A 34 -7.50 -1.20 0.15
CA ARG A 34 -6.91 -0.91 1.46
C ARG A 34 -5.45 -0.49 1.39
N GLN A 35 -4.69 -1.00 0.42
CA GLN A 35 -3.32 -0.54 0.18
C GLN A 35 -3.32 0.89 -0.35
N PHE A 36 -4.21 1.21 -1.28
CA PHE A 36 -4.40 2.58 -1.78
C PHE A 36 -4.81 3.54 -0.65
N GLU A 37 -5.79 3.19 0.17
CA GLU A 37 -6.21 3.99 1.34
C GLU A 37 -5.14 4.13 2.42
N SER A 38 -4.15 3.22 2.45
CA SER A 38 -3.03 3.29 3.38
C SER A 38 -1.93 4.25 2.91
N LEU A 39 -2.03 4.80 1.68
CA LEU A 39 -1.11 5.84 1.23
C LEU A 39 -1.34 7.11 2.04
N SER A 40 -0.28 7.55 2.71
CA SER A 40 -0.34 8.73 3.55
C SER A 40 -0.01 9.99 2.74
N TRP A 41 -0.84 11.01 2.93
CA TRP A 41 -0.67 12.33 2.33
C TRP A 41 -0.07 13.29 3.36
N PRO A 42 0.91 14.13 3.00
CA PRO A 42 1.60 14.99 3.96
C PRO A 42 0.81 16.24 4.34
N GLU A 43 -0.27 16.57 3.62
CA GLU A 43 -1.00 17.85 3.69
C GLU A 43 -1.46 18.22 5.10
N ASP A 44 -2.05 17.28 5.83
CA ASP A 44 -2.55 17.51 7.19
C ASP A 44 -1.39 17.81 8.16
N LEU A 45 -0.28 17.08 8.04
CA LEU A 45 0.93 17.32 8.84
C LEU A 45 1.55 18.67 8.51
N LEU A 46 1.67 19.01 7.23
CA LEU A 46 2.24 20.27 6.76
C LEU A 46 1.43 21.47 7.26
N SER A 47 0.10 21.38 7.21
CA SER A 47 -0.80 22.40 7.76
C SER A 47 -0.58 22.61 9.26
N MET A 48 -0.44 21.52 10.03
CA MET A 48 -0.15 21.61 11.46
C MET A 48 1.25 22.18 11.76
N VAL A 49 2.25 21.91 10.91
CA VAL A 49 3.60 22.48 11.05
C VAL A 49 3.55 24.02 10.96
N CYS A 50 2.73 24.59 10.07
CA CYS A 50 2.51 26.04 10.00
C CYS A 50 1.91 26.63 11.29
N LEU A 51 1.09 25.86 12.01
CA LEU A 51 0.51 26.30 13.27
C LEU A 51 1.51 26.24 14.43
N ILE A 52 2.44 25.28 14.41
CA ILE A 52 3.51 25.15 15.41
C ILE A 52 4.59 26.21 15.17
N VAL A 53 5.06 26.33 13.92
CA VAL A 53 6.15 27.21 13.52
C VAL A 53 5.58 28.46 12.84
N ARG A 54 5.10 29.39 13.66
CA ARG A 54 4.29 30.56 13.23
C ARG A 54 5.11 31.69 12.62
N GLU A 55 6.37 31.80 13.00
CA GLU A 55 7.23 32.92 12.59
C GLU A 55 7.68 32.75 11.14
N ASN A 56 7.79 33.87 10.41
CA ASN A 56 8.28 33.91 9.04
C ASN A 56 9.77 34.26 8.94
N ASP A 57 10.51 34.03 10.02
CA ASP A 57 11.96 34.20 10.03
C ASP A 57 12.63 33.10 9.21
N GLU A 58 13.81 33.38 8.63
CA GLU A 58 14.58 32.39 7.87
C GLU A 58 14.82 31.10 8.66
N LYS A 59 15.06 31.21 9.98
CA LYS A 59 15.27 30.06 10.86
C LYS A 59 14.01 29.18 10.93
N SER A 60 12.85 29.81 11.05
CA SER A 60 11.55 29.14 11.16
C SER A 60 11.11 28.55 9.83
N GLN A 61 11.36 29.24 8.71
CA GLN A 61 11.17 28.70 7.36
C GLN A 61 12.05 27.46 7.10
N ARG A 62 13.35 27.53 7.43
CA ARG A 62 14.27 26.37 7.29
C ARG A 62 13.78 25.17 8.10
N ARG A 63 13.17 25.40 9.27
CA ARG A 63 12.59 24.33 10.09
C ARG A 63 11.34 23.71 9.50
N ARG A 64 10.43 24.51 8.96
CA ARG A 64 9.25 24.00 8.22
C ARG A 64 9.68 23.13 7.04
N HIS A 65 10.60 23.63 6.22
CA HIS A 65 11.14 22.88 5.08
C HIS A 65 11.87 21.60 5.53
N ALA A 66 12.62 21.62 6.64
CA ALA A 66 13.29 20.44 7.16
C ALA A 66 12.29 19.36 7.61
N ILE A 67 11.23 19.74 8.34
CA ILE A 67 10.16 18.82 8.74
C ILE A 67 9.44 18.26 7.50
N ALA A 68 9.06 19.13 6.57
CA ALA A 68 8.38 18.75 5.33
C ALA A 68 9.23 17.76 4.49
N ARG A 69 10.54 18.01 4.41
CA ARG A 69 11.50 17.12 3.75
C ARG A 69 11.61 15.77 4.46
N TYR A 70 11.64 15.72 5.80
CA TYR A 70 11.70 14.46 6.55
C TYR A 70 10.43 13.62 6.45
N ILE A 71 9.25 14.25 6.35
CA ILE A 71 7.98 13.55 6.09
C ILE A 71 8.08 12.84 4.74
N ASN A 72 8.49 13.58 3.71
CA ASN A 72 8.66 13.10 2.35
C ASN A 72 9.75 12.03 2.23
N LEU A 73 10.86 12.19 2.95
CA LEU A 73 11.94 11.22 3.02
C LEU A 73 11.48 9.89 3.64
N SER A 74 10.66 9.95 4.69
CA SER A 74 10.08 8.74 5.31
C SER A 74 9.22 7.97 4.30
N SER A 75 8.35 8.67 3.56
CA SER A 75 7.55 8.05 2.50
C SER A 75 8.42 7.49 1.38
N ALA A 76 9.44 8.23 0.93
CA ALA A 76 10.34 7.79 -0.13
C ALA A 76 11.10 6.50 0.24
N LEU A 77 11.59 6.40 1.48
CA LEU A 77 12.26 5.20 1.99
C LEU A 77 11.33 3.98 1.99
N VAL A 78 10.13 4.12 2.59
CA VAL A 78 9.14 3.02 2.62
C VAL A 78 8.69 2.62 1.22
N TRP A 79 8.37 3.59 0.36
CA TRP A 79 7.87 3.31 -0.98
C TRP A 79 8.94 2.71 -1.88
N ARG A 80 10.23 3.02 -1.67
CA ARG A 80 11.32 2.38 -2.40
C ARG A 80 11.41 0.88 -2.08
N ASP A 81 11.20 0.49 -0.83
CA ASP A 81 11.31 -0.91 -0.44
C ASP A 81 10.12 -1.74 -1.00
N ILE A 82 8.93 -1.13 -1.06
CA ILE A 82 7.69 -1.81 -1.49
C ILE A 82 7.48 -1.74 -3.01
N SER A 83 7.74 -0.60 -3.66
CA SER A 83 7.44 -0.39 -5.07
C SER A 83 8.63 -0.63 -5.98
N LYS A 84 8.40 -1.37 -7.07
CA LYS A 84 9.41 -1.54 -8.12
C LYS A 84 9.64 -0.23 -8.90
N LYS A 85 8.58 0.53 -9.24
CA LYS A 85 8.68 1.84 -9.92
C LYS A 85 9.59 2.81 -9.14
N ILE A 86 9.40 2.92 -7.83
CA ILE A 86 10.21 3.82 -6.98
C ILE A 86 11.63 3.32 -6.82
N ARG A 87 11.83 2.00 -6.65
CA ARG A 87 13.16 1.40 -6.56
C ARG A 87 13.99 1.55 -7.84
N LEU A 88 13.35 1.53 -9.01
CA LEU A 88 14.03 1.85 -10.27
C LEU A 88 14.42 3.32 -10.35
N ARG A 89 13.60 4.23 -9.81
CA ARG A 89 13.91 5.67 -9.74
C ARG A 89 15.01 5.98 -8.73
N PHE A 90 15.01 5.29 -7.59
CA PHE A 90 15.98 5.46 -6.51
C PHE A 90 16.64 4.12 -6.15
N PRO A 91 17.63 3.65 -6.94
CA PRO A 91 18.23 2.33 -6.73
C PRO A 91 18.99 2.19 -5.41
N THR A 92 19.60 3.28 -4.94
CA THR A 92 20.41 3.32 -3.72
C THR A 92 19.91 4.41 -2.78
N VAL A 93 20.18 4.30 -1.47
CA VAL A 93 19.88 5.40 -0.52
C VAL A 93 20.59 6.70 -0.96
N ARG A 94 21.79 6.60 -1.53
CA ARG A 94 22.55 7.73 -2.06
C ARG A 94 21.83 8.49 -3.18
N SER A 95 21.02 7.81 -4.00
CA SER A 95 20.19 8.49 -5.02
C SER A 95 19.16 9.45 -4.40
N LEU A 96 18.79 9.27 -3.12
CA LEU A 96 17.94 10.22 -2.38
C LEU A 96 18.71 11.50 -1.98
N VAL A 97 20.03 11.41 -1.83
CA VAL A 97 20.92 12.58 -1.64
C VAL A 97 20.98 13.38 -2.93
N GLU A 98 21.18 12.70 -4.07
CA GLU A 98 21.18 13.32 -5.40
C GLU A 98 19.83 13.99 -5.73
N ALA A 99 18.73 13.40 -5.26
CA ALA A 99 17.39 13.97 -5.36
C ALA A 99 17.13 15.17 -4.42
N GLY A 100 18.06 15.49 -3.52
CA GLY A 100 17.95 16.60 -2.57
C GLY A 100 17.03 16.33 -1.37
N LEU A 101 16.59 15.08 -1.16
CA LEU A 101 15.76 14.70 -0.01
C LEU A 101 16.57 14.47 1.26
N LEU A 102 17.84 14.14 1.09
CA LEU A 102 18.77 13.83 2.16
C LEU A 102 20.03 14.69 2.02
N THR A 103 20.59 15.17 3.12
CA THR A 103 21.93 15.76 3.10
C THR A 103 23.01 14.70 3.28
N GLU A 104 24.24 14.97 2.86
CA GLU A 104 25.38 14.05 3.09
C GLU A 104 25.56 13.71 4.57
N LYS A 105 25.36 14.68 5.47
CA LYS A 105 25.46 14.43 6.92
C LYS A 105 24.33 13.52 7.43
N GLU A 106 23.13 13.68 6.88
CA GLU A 106 21.98 12.82 7.22
C GLU A 106 22.16 11.42 6.64
N PHE A 107 22.85 11.29 5.50
CA PHE A 107 23.25 10.01 4.91
C PHE A 107 24.16 9.22 5.85
N ASP A 108 25.25 9.83 6.32
CA ASP A 108 26.19 9.16 7.23
C ASP A 108 25.50 8.66 8.51
N VAL A 109 24.52 9.43 9.02
CA VAL A 109 23.72 9.03 10.19
C VAL A 109 22.77 7.88 9.86
N LEU A 110 22.17 7.85 8.67
CA LEU A 110 21.32 6.73 8.24
C LEU A 110 22.12 5.45 7.99
N GLU A 111 23.31 5.56 7.43
CA GLU A 111 24.20 4.43 7.16
C GLU A 111 24.71 3.82 8.47
N SER A 112 25.12 4.65 9.44
CA SER A 112 25.49 4.13 10.78
C SER A 112 24.32 3.45 11.51
N LEU A 113 23.08 3.90 11.32
CA LEU A 113 21.90 3.24 11.88
C LEU A 113 21.55 1.91 11.17
N GLU A 114 21.90 1.76 9.89
CA GLU A 114 21.70 0.52 9.13
C GLU A 114 22.56 -0.62 9.65
N GLU A 115 23.80 -0.34 10.06
CA GLU A 115 24.71 -1.33 10.67
C GLU A 115 24.09 -1.96 11.93
N ASP A 116 23.36 -1.18 12.72
CA ASP A 116 22.73 -1.63 13.96
C ASP A 116 21.38 -2.34 13.73
N CYS A 117 20.53 -1.83 12.82
CA CYS A 117 19.24 -2.43 12.53
C CYS A 117 18.68 -2.03 11.15
N ASP A 118 18.70 -2.98 10.21
CA ASP A 118 18.26 -2.78 8.81
C ASP A 118 16.79 -2.31 8.70
N THR A 119 15.90 -2.80 9.57
CA THR A 119 14.44 -2.56 9.48
C THR A 119 13.96 -1.17 9.95
N VAL A 120 14.84 -0.36 10.56
CA VAL A 120 14.46 0.89 11.23
C VAL A 120 14.76 2.14 10.39
N ARG A 121 15.43 1.99 9.23
CA ARG A 121 15.89 3.11 8.40
C ARG A 121 14.79 4.14 8.08
N TRP A 122 13.60 3.67 7.73
CA TRP A 122 12.47 4.53 7.39
C TRP A 122 11.85 5.26 8.60
N MET A 123 12.10 4.79 9.83
CA MET A 123 11.63 5.44 11.06
C MET A 123 12.52 6.60 11.50
N ALA A 124 13.79 6.61 11.08
CA ALA A 124 14.75 7.62 11.52
C ALA A 124 14.31 9.07 11.21
N PRO A 125 13.80 9.40 10.00
CA PRO A 125 13.35 10.77 9.73
C PRO A 125 12.11 11.17 10.55
N LEU A 126 11.24 10.22 10.90
CA LEU A 126 10.11 10.47 11.81
C LEU A 126 10.59 10.85 13.22
N HIS A 127 11.66 10.24 13.71
CA HIS A 127 12.28 10.62 14.99
C HIS A 127 12.97 11.99 14.91
N TRP A 128 13.61 12.32 13.78
CA TRP A 128 14.19 13.65 13.58
C TRP A 128 13.14 14.75 13.58
N ILE A 129 11.95 14.50 13.03
CA ILE A 129 10.81 15.41 13.14
C ILE A 129 10.43 15.64 14.60
N GLN A 130 10.28 14.57 15.39
CA GLN A 130 9.96 14.68 16.81
C GLN A 130 11.01 15.51 17.55
N HIS A 131 12.29 15.31 17.26
CA HIS A 131 13.38 16.09 17.84
C HIS A 131 13.30 17.58 17.46
N LEU A 132 13.00 17.90 16.21
CA LEU A 132 12.79 19.29 15.76
C LEU A 132 11.60 19.94 16.48
N VAL A 133 10.48 19.23 16.63
CA VAL A 133 9.29 19.76 17.32
C VAL A 133 9.56 19.97 18.82
N THR A 134 10.25 19.06 19.49
CA THR A 134 10.66 19.25 20.89
C THR A 134 11.63 20.44 21.05
N LYS A 135 12.45 20.71 20.05
CA LYS A 135 13.30 21.90 20.04
C LYS A 135 12.47 23.18 19.89
N GLU A 136 11.48 23.18 19.00
CA GLU A 136 10.54 24.32 18.88
C GLU A 136 9.73 24.55 20.16
N GLU A 137 9.33 23.48 20.84
CA GLU A 137 8.64 23.58 22.12
C GLU A 137 9.47 24.32 23.17
N LYS A 138 10.77 24.02 23.25
CA LYS A 138 11.68 24.66 24.20
C LYS A 138 12.01 26.11 23.87
N GLU A 139 12.12 26.44 22.57
CA GLU A 139 12.49 27.79 22.13
C GLU A 139 11.29 28.75 22.13
N ASN A 140 10.15 28.30 21.62
CA ASN A 140 9.01 29.16 21.27
C ASN A 140 7.76 28.89 22.11
N ASN A 141 7.75 27.81 22.90
CA ASN A 141 6.64 27.39 23.76
C ASN A 141 5.25 27.53 23.09
N PRO A 142 5.04 26.90 21.92
CA PRO A 142 3.76 26.97 21.24
C PRO A 142 2.69 26.24 22.07
N PRO A 143 1.40 26.55 21.86
CA PRO A 143 0.32 25.92 22.61
C PRO A 143 0.40 24.39 22.57
N THR A 144 0.39 23.75 23.75
CA THR A 144 0.52 22.29 23.91
C THR A 144 -0.52 21.51 23.10
N ALA A 145 -1.70 22.10 22.89
CA ALA A 145 -2.75 21.51 22.04
C ALA A 145 -2.27 21.25 20.60
N PHE A 146 -1.51 22.18 20.00
CA PHE A 146 -1.01 22.01 18.62
C PHE A 146 0.07 20.92 18.54
N ILE A 147 0.97 20.85 19.54
CA ILE A 147 1.98 19.80 19.60
C ILE A 147 1.31 18.42 19.76
N ASN A 148 0.34 18.29 20.67
CA ASN A 148 -0.36 17.03 20.89
C ASN A 148 -1.12 16.56 19.64
N ASN A 149 -1.78 17.48 18.95
CA ASN A 149 -2.46 17.18 17.69
C ASN A 149 -1.46 16.74 16.61
N PHE A 150 -0.35 17.46 16.44
CA PHE A 150 0.69 17.10 15.49
C PHE A 150 1.32 15.72 15.80
N MET A 151 1.61 15.42 17.06
CA MET A 151 2.14 14.11 17.46
C MET A 151 1.14 12.98 17.20
N THR A 152 -0.16 13.26 17.32
CA THR A 152 -1.23 12.30 17.00
C THR A 152 -1.29 12.04 15.50
N GLU A 153 -1.27 13.09 14.68
CA GLU A 153 -1.22 12.94 13.22
C GLU A 153 0.06 12.25 12.75
N LEU A 154 1.21 12.57 13.35
CA LEU A 154 2.48 11.93 13.02
C LEU A 154 2.44 10.43 13.35
N LYS A 155 1.75 10.05 14.43
CA LYS A 155 1.51 8.65 14.77
C LYS A 155 0.59 7.98 13.75
N ILE A 156 -0.47 8.64 13.29
CA ILE A 156 -1.38 8.11 12.26
C ILE A 156 -0.61 7.91 10.95
N PHE A 157 0.17 8.90 10.52
CA PHE A 157 1.05 8.84 9.35
C PHE A 157 2.01 7.64 9.43
N ARG A 158 2.69 7.47 10.57
CA ARG A 158 3.56 6.31 10.82
C ARG A 158 2.80 4.98 10.77
N GLN A 159 1.58 4.93 11.28
CA GLN A 159 0.75 3.72 11.22
C GLN A 159 0.37 3.37 9.78
N SER A 160 0.07 4.37 8.94
CA SER A 160 -0.22 4.17 7.52
C SER A 160 1.00 3.62 6.76
N LEU A 161 2.19 4.19 6.97
CA LEU A 161 3.44 3.65 6.42
C LEU A 161 3.71 2.20 6.88
N ARG A 162 3.50 1.91 8.17
CA ARG A 162 3.65 0.56 8.71
C ARG A 162 2.63 -0.43 8.13
N LYS A 163 1.38 -0.01 7.92
CA LYS A 163 0.36 -0.86 7.28
C LYS A 163 0.82 -1.25 5.87
N LEU A 164 1.36 -0.29 5.11
CA LEU A 164 1.89 -0.54 3.77
C LEU A 164 3.03 -1.58 3.81
N PHE A 165 3.97 -1.42 4.75
CA PHE A 165 5.03 -2.41 4.97
C PHE A 165 4.48 -3.80 5.33
N CYS A 166 3.45 -3.88 6.17
CA CYS A 166 2.81 -5.15 6.49
C CYS A 166 2.11 -5.80 5.28
N TYR A 167 1.54 -5.02 4.36
CA TYR A 167 0.93 -5.53 3.13
C TYR A 167 1.97 -6.15 2.18
N ASP A 168 3.17 -5.56 2.11
CA ASP A 168 4.28 -6.13 1.34
C ASP A 168 4.83 -7.40 2.01
N TRP A 169 5.03 -7.35 3.33
CA TRP A 169 5.58 -8.47 4.08
C TRP A 169 4.65 -9.68 4.11
N VAL A 170 3.35 -9.47 4.33
CA VAL A 170 2.34 -10.53 4.38
C VAL A 170 1.58 -10.54 3.06
N CYS A 171 2.14 -11.20 2.06
CA CYS A 171 1.46 -11.42 0.79
C CYS A 171 0.25 -12.37 0.93
N VAL A 172 -0.68 -12.30 -0.02
CA VAL A 172 -1.76 -13.29 -0.17
C VAL A 172 -1.15 -14.70 -0.21
N PRO A 173 -1.64 -15.68 0.58
CA PRO A 173 -0.99 -16.98 0.67
C PRO A 173 -0.89 -17.64 -0.70
N LEU A 174 0.31 -18.10 -1.05
CA LEU A 174 0.65 -18.61 -2.37
C LEU A 174 -0.31 -19.72 -2.83
N VAL A 175 -0.75 -20.57 -1.90
CA VAL A 175 -1.69 -21.66 -2.16
C VAL A 175 -3.01 -21.17 -2.77
N TYR A 176 -3.56 -20.02 -2.35
CA TYR A 176 -4.80 -19.50 -2.95
C TYR A 176 -4.63 -19.19 -4.44
N THR A 177 -3.52 -18.55 -4.80
CA THR A 177 -3.22 -18.22 -6.19
C THR A 177 -2.97 -19.48 -7.03
N GLN A 178 -2.29 -20.48 -6.46
CA GLN A 178 -1.98 -21.75 -7.12
C GLN A 178 -3.22 -22.59 -7.36
N VAL A 179 -4.10 -22.75 -6.36
CA VAL A 179 -5.35 -23.51 -6.49
C VAL A 179 -6.25 -22.89 -7.53
N THR A 180 -6.37 -21.56 -7.53
CA THR A 180 -7.18 -20.84 -8.52
C THR A 180 -6.61 -21.02 -9.93
N ALA A 181 -5.30 -20.86 -10.10
CA ALA A 181 -4.64 -21.06 -11.39
C ALA A 181 -4.81 -22.49 -11.91
N LEU A 182 -4.61 -23.50 -11.05
CA LEU A 182 -4.77 -24.90 -11.39
C LEU A 182 -6.22 -25.19 -11.81
N ALA A 183 -7.21 -24.68 -11.09
CA ALA A 183 -8.62 -24.86 -11.42
C ALA A 183 -8.98 -24.24 -12.79
N THR A 184 -8.59 -22.98 -13.03
CA THR A 184 -8.83 -22.29 -14.30
C THR A 184 -8.15 -23.01 -15.46
N TYR A 185 -6.88 -23.38 -15.33
CA TYR A 185 -6.15 -24.05 -16.41
C TYR A 185 -6.63 -25.48 -16.65
N SER A 186 -6.95 -26.24 -15.60
CA SER A 186 -7.50 -27.60 -15.76
C SER A 186 -8.86 -27.58 -16.44
N PHE A 187 -9.74 -26.63 -16.08
CA PHE A 187 -11.04 -26.46 -16.73
C PHE A 187 -10.90 -26.24 -18.25
N PHE A 188 -9.98 -25.37 -18.66
CA PHE A 188 -9.74 -25.10 -20.08
C PHE A 188 -8.98 -26.21 -20.79
N PHE A 189 -8.08 -26.92 -20.10
CA PHE A 189 -7.42 -28.10 -20.63
C PHE A 189 -8.44 -29.17 -21.05
N PHE A 190 -9.38 -29.53 -20.18
CA PHE A 190 -10.42 -30.50 -20.53
C PHE A 190 -11.43 -29.95 -21.54
N THR A 191 -11.76 -28.66 -21.46
CA THR A 191 -12.65 -28.00 -22.43
C THR A 191 -12.09 -28.06 -23.85
N LEU A 192 -10.75 -27.98 -23.99
CA LEU A 192 -10.08 -28.04 -25.28
C LEU A 192 -10.28 -29.39 -25.99
N PHE A 193 -10.38 -30.49 -25.24
CA PHE A 193 -10.72 -31.82 -25.78
C PHE A 193 -12.24 -32.03 -25.87
N GLY A 194 -12.99 -31.61 -24.86
CA GLY A 194 -14.42 -31.88 -24.75
C GLY A 194 -15.31 -31.05 -25.68
N ARG A 195 -14.82 -29.92 -26.20
CA ARG A 195 -15.55 -29.06 -27.14
C ARG A 195 -15.03 -29.13 -28.57
N GLN A 196 -14.25 -30.16 -28.91
CA GLN A 196 -13.90 -30.45 -30.29
C GLN A 196 -15.13 -30.96 -31.04
N VAL A 197 -15.35 -30.43 -32.24
CA VAL A 197 -16.36 -30.97 -33.15
C VAL A 197 -15.81 -32.30 -33.68
N LEU A 198 -16.29 -33.42 -33.15
CA LEU A 198 -16.03 -34.73 -33.74
C LEU A 198 -16.81 -34.83 -35.04
N HIS A 199 -16.16 -35.26 -36.12
CA HIS A 199 -16.80 -35.48 -37.42
C HIS A 199 -18.09 -36.28 -37.23
N SER A 200 -19.23 -35.67 -37.56
CA SER A 200 -20.52 -36.33 -37.52
C SER A 200 -20.61 -37.30 -38.69
N GLU A 201 -20.28 -38.57 -38.44
CA GLU A 201 -20.91 -39.63 -39.22
C GLU A 201 -22.36 -39.76 -38.74
N VAL A 202 -23.25 -39.16 -39.53
CA VAL A 202 -24.63 -39.60 -39.75
C VAL A 202 -25.63 -39.35 -38.60
N ASN A 203 -26.53 -38.39 -38.85
CA ASN A 203 -27.91 -38.33 -38.32
C ASN A 203 -28.14 -37.95 -36.85
N ALA A 204 -27.60 -36.83 -36.39
CA ALA A 204 -28.20 -36.12 -35.25
C ALA A 204 -28.53 -34.68 -35.65
N GLY A 205 -29.81 -34.43 -35.97
CA GLY A 205 -30.34 -33.12 -36.36
C GLY A 205 -30.23 -32.09 -35.24
N ARG A 206 -29.04 -31.50 -35.11
CA ARG A 206 -28.65 -30.29 -34.38
C ARG A 206 -27.14 -30.35 -34.32
N GLN A 207 -26.42 -29.52 -35.06
CA GLN A 207 -25.91 -28.28 -34.48
C GLN A 207 -25.17 -27.48 -35.54
N ILE A 208 -25.08 -26.17 -35.34
CA ILE A 208 -24.23 -25.27 -36.11
C ILE A 208 -22.79 -25.79 -35.97
N ASP A 209 -22.27 -26.45 -37.01
CA ASP A 209 -20.86 -26.83 -37.13
C ASP A 209 -20.04 -25.55 -37.32
N SER A 210 -19.80 -24.85 -36.22
CA SER A 210 -18.91 -23.70 -36.23
C SER A 210 -17.48 -24.23 -36.17
N ILE A 211 -16.72 -24.07 -37.26
CA ILE A 211 -15.28 -24.38 -37.36
C ILE A 211 -14.51 -23.77 -36.17
N VAL A 212 -15.00 -22.65 -35.64
CA VAL A 212 -14.48 -21.98 -34.45
C VAL A 212 -15.48 -22.15 -33.29
N PRO A 213 -15.09 -22.68 -32.13
CA PRO A 213 -16.00 -22.85 -30.99
C PRO A 213 -16.26 -21.50 -30.29
N LEU A 214 -17.09 -20.65 -30.91
CA LEU A 214 -17.34 -19.26 -30.49
C LEU A 214 -17.71 -19.14 -28.99
N PHE A 215 -18.62 -19.97 -28.50
CA PHE A 215 -19.03 -19.96 -27.09
C PHE A 215 -17.89 -20.36 -26.13
N ALA A 216 -17.01 -21.28 -26.53
CA ALA A 216 -15.85 -21.66 -25.72
C ALA A 216 -14.82 -20.52 -25.65
N VAL A 217 -14.64 -19.77 -26.75
CA VAL A 217 -13.79 -18.58 -26.79
C VAL A 217 -14.34 -17.49 -25.86
N PHE A 218 -15.65 -17.22 -25.88
CA PHE A 218 -16.26 -16.27 -24.95
C PHE A 218 -16.11 -16.70 -23.48
N GLN A 219 -16.32 -17.99 -23.19
CA GLN A 219 -16.10 -18.53 -21.84
C GLN A 219 -14.63 -18.40 -21.41
N PHE A 220 -13.69 -18.62 -22.33
CA PHE A 220 -12.27 -18.41 -22.10
C PHE A 220 -11.95 -16.96 -21.76
N MET A 221 -12.39 -16.01 -22.59
CA MET A 221 -12.16 -14.59 -22.36
C MET A 221 -12.71 -14.14 -21.00
N PHE A 222 -13.91 -14.58 -20.63
CA PHE A 222 -14.52 -14.19 -19.36
C PHE A 222 -13.78 -14.77 -18.15
N LEU A 223 -13.53 -16.09 -18.11
CA LEU A 223 -12.94 -16.73 -16.92
C LEU A 223 -11.43 -16.46 -16.79
N VAL A 224 -10.68 -16.49 -17.90
CA VAL A 224 -9.26 -16.14 -17.87
C VAL A 224 -9.07 -14.64 -17.69
N GLY A 225 -9.93 -13.81 -18.29
CA GLY A 225 -9.93 -12.36 -18.06
C GLY A 225 -10.20 -12.04 -16.60
N TRP A 226 -11.21 -12.65 -15.98
CA TRP A 226 -11.48 -12.47 -14.55
C TRP A 226 -10.32 -12.94 -13.66
N PHE A 227 -9.72 -14.10 -13.98
CA PHE A 227 -8.53 -14.57 -13.29
C PHE A 227 -7.37 -13.57 -13.40
N LYS A 228 -7.14 -13.00 -14.60
CA LYS A 228 -6.09 -12.01 -14.86
C LYS A 228 -6.30 -10.73 -14.06
N VAL A 229 -7.52 -10.18 -14.02
CA VAL A 229 -7.86 -9.03 -13.18
C VAL A 229 -7.49 -9.30 -11.71
N GLY A 230 -7.76 -10.50 -11.19
CA GLY A 230 -7.35 -10.87 -9.84
C GLY A 230 -5.83 -10.92 -9.63
N GLN A 231 -5.06 -11.33 -10.64
CA GLN A 231 -3.59 -11.33 -10.58
C GLN A 231 -3.03 -9.91 -10.54
N ASP A 232 -3.56 -9.02 -11.38
CA ASP A 232 -3.08 -7.65 -11.52
C ASP A 232 -3.40 -6.85 -10.24
N LEU A 233 -4.60 -7.00 -9.67
CA LEU A 233 -4.99 -6.37 -8.40
C LEU A 233 -4.17 -6.83 -7.18
N MET A 234 -3.46 -7.97 -7.27
CA MET A 234 -2.69 -8.50 -6.14
C MET A 234 -1.42 -7.69 -5.84
N ARG A 235 -0.84 -7.01 -6.85
CA ARG A 235 0.44 -6.28 -6.71
C ARG A 235 0.35 -4.84 -7.23
N PRO A 236 -0.35 -3.93 -6.53
CA PRO A 236 -0.60 -2.55 -6.98
C PRO A 236 0.64 -1.66 -7.14
N PHE A 237 1.82 -2.11 -6.71
CA PHE A 237 3.07 -1.34 -6.71
C PHE A 237 4.13 -1.93 -7.66
N GLY A 238 3.66 -2.67 -8.68
CA GLY A 238 4.48 -3.29 -9.70
C GLY A 238 5.01 -2.30 -10.74
N LEU A 239 5.01 -2.73 -12.00
CA LEU A 239 5.46 -1.94 -13.16
C LEU A 239 4.36 -1.87 -14.23
N ASP A 240 3.16 -2.35 -13.92
CA ASP A 240 2.06 -2.43 -14.87
C ASP A 240 1.44 -1.04 -15.07
N ASP A 241 0.74 -0.84 -16.19
CA ASP A 241 0.16 0.46 -16.55
C ASP A 241 -0.96 0.89 -15.58
N ASP A 242 -1.68 -0.09 -15.00
CA ASP A 242 -2.79 0.13 -14.06
C ASP A 242 -2.32 0.17 -12.58
N ASP A 243 -1.03 0.01 -12.31
CA ASP A 243 -0.46 0.11 -10.97
C ASP A 243 -0.50 1.55 -10.44
N ILE A 244 -0.55 1.69 -9.12
CA ILE A 244 -0.59 2.99 -8.47
C ILE A 244 0.66 3.81 -8.84
N GLU A 245 0.43 5.02 -9.36
CA GLU A 245 1.48 5.96 -9.77
C GLU A 245 2.16 6.67 -8.59
N LEU A 246 2.95 5.90 -7.83
CA LEU A 246 3.70 6.42 -6.68
C LEU A 246 4.71 7.51 -7.05
N ASN A 247 5.28 7.47 -8.27
CA ASN A 247 6.19 8.51 -8.74
C ASN A 247 5.50 9.87 -8.80
N TYR A 248 4.30 9.89 -9.37
CA TYR A 248 3.48 11.09 -9.45
C TYR A 248 3.09 11.60 -8.05
N ILE A 249 2.66 10.69 -7.16
CA ILE A 249 2.26 11.05 -5.79
C ILE A 249 3.47 11.63 -5.03
N LEU A 250 4.65 11.03 -5.17
CA LEU A 250 5.87 11.51 -4.52
C LEU A 250 6.26 12.91 -5.01
N ASP A 251 6.23 13.15 -6.31
CA ASP A 251 6.55 14.45 -6.90
C ASP A 251 5.54 15.53 -6.51
N ARG A 252 4.24 15.17 -6.42
CA ARG A 252 3.19 16.04 -5.90
C ARG A 252 3.48 16.41 -4.45
N ASN A 253 3.79 15.43 -3.61
CA ASN A 253 4.10 15.64 -2.20
C ASN A 253 5.35 16.52 -2.01
N PHE A 254 6.36 16.39 -2.88
CA PHE A 254 7.52 17.28 -2.86
C PHE A 254 7.12 18.71 -3.16
N LYS A 255 6.38 18.95 -4.25
CA LYS A 255 5.91 20.28 -4.61
C LYS A 255 5.07 20.93 -3.52
N THR A 256 4.15 20.18 -2.90
CA THR A 256 3.32 20.68 -1.80
C THR A 256 4.17 21.02 -0.58
N SER A 257 5.13 20.18 -0.21
CA SER A 257 6.04 20.43 0.92
C SER A 257 6.93 21.66 0.75
N PHE A 258 7.32 22.01 -0.48
CA PHE A 258 8.09 23.23 -0.75
C PHE A 258 7.23 24.51 -0.81
N ALA A 259 5.90 24.37 -0.90
CA ALA A 259 4.98 25.51 -0.90
C ALA A 259 4.60 25.99 0.52
N VAL A 260 5.04 25.28 1.56
CA VAL A 260 4.71 25.45 2.99
C VAL A 260 5.84 26.14 3.74
#